data_AF-A0A941WLI9-F1
#
_entry.id   AF-A0A941WLI9-F1
#
_cell.length_a   1.000
_cell.length_b   1.000
_cell.length_c   1.000
_cell.angle_alpha   90.00
_cell.angle_beta   90.00
_cell.angle_gamma   90.00
#
_symmetry.space_group_name_H-M   'P 1'
#
loop_
_entity.id
_entity.type
_entity.pdbx_description
1 polymer ?
#
loop_
_entity_poly.entity_id
_entity_poly.type
_entity_poly.pdbx_seq_one_letter_code
_entity_poly.pdbx_strand_id
1 'polypeptide(L)'
;NQDASYGEGYADGPIYSFLDYFVDEQFVKLFEEKEDRYQFWKRTNNANTEINTKWAFYKYKHYGEDGGSVIQSATRPEVCLMRGAEMLLIMAEAAAQKGNSGEALNLLNRLQVARNATPTTNAGGEALLEDIYVERRKELICEGQAGFYDLVRLQKRLVRIGESTTNPAGHYVWGMQYLNGYNALDPQPIGTLESNDYRFFCQIPQMEILNNDAISESDQNPWSGQ
;
A
#
# COMPACT_ATOMS: atom_id res chain seq x y z
N ASN A 1 -11.09 8.44 14.83
CA ASN A 1 -10.43 7.24 15.40
C ASN A 1 -8.93 7.41 15.67
N GLN A 2 -8.37 8.62 15.63
CA GLN A 2 -7.37 8.99 16.63
C GLN A 2 -8.16 9.36 17.89
N ASP A 3 -7.77 8.83 19.04
CA ASP A 3 -8.25 9.42 20.27
C ASP A 3 -7.50 10.75 20.41
N ALA A 4 -8.26 11.85 20.30
CA ALA A 4 -7.73 13.21 20.29
C ALA A 4 -7.00 13.59 21.59
N SER A 5 -7.07 12.76 22.63
CA SER A 5 -6.28 12.90 23.86
C SER A 5 -4.81 12.52 23.69
N TYR A 6 -4.43 11.87 22.59
CA TYR A 6 -3.04 11.51 22.29
C TYR A 6 -2.46 12.37 21.17
N GLY A 7 -1.21 12.81 21.36
CA GLY A 7 -0.51 13.60 20.36
C GLY A 7 -0.16 12.83 19.09
N GLU A 8 0.31 13.56 18.09
CA GLU A 8 0.57 13.04 16.74
C GLU A 8 2.05 12.71 16.50
N GLY A 9 2.91 12.86 17.50
CA GLY A 9 4.36 12.62 17.41
C GLY A 9 4.79 11.24 17.95
N TYR A 10 6.04 10.88 17.70
CA TYR A 10 6.68 9.66 18.25
C TYR A 10 6.79 9.65 19.79
N ALA A 11 6.51 10.78 20.44
CA ALA A 11 6.64 10.99 21.89
C ALA A 11 5.30 11.15 22.61
N ASP A 12 4.18 11.10 21.92
CA ASP A 12 2.86 11.16 22.53
C ASP A 12 2.24 9.76 22.37
N GLY A 13 1.51 9.25 23.38
CA GLY A 13 1.03 7.86 23.40
C GLY A 13 0.12 7.47 22.21
N PRO A 14 -0.48 6.28 22.24
CA PRO A 14 0.08 5.06 21.63
C PRO A 14 1.01 5.30 20.42
N ILE A 15 2.07 4.49 20.33
CA ILE A 15 3.05 4.58 19.24
C ILE A 15 2.43 4.00 17.96
N TYR A 16 2.24 4.87 16.97
CA TYR A 16 1.95 4.45 15.60
C TYR A 16 3.27 4.08 14.93
N SER A 17 3.42 2.80 14.56
CA SER A 17 4.71 2.27 14.09
C SER A 17 5.08 2.69 12.67
N PHE A 18 4.13 3.30 11.96
CA PHE A 18 4.28 3.81 10.60
C PHE A 18 3.79 5.27 10.50
N LEU A 19 4.31 6.17 11.35
CA LEU A 19 3.95 7.60 11.33
C LEU A 19 4.40 8.33 10.05
N ASP A 20 5.35 7.76 9.33
CA ASP A 20 5.91 8.32 8.08
C ASP A 20 5.36 7.62 6.82
N TYR A 21 4.46 6.66 6.97
CA TYR A 21 3.76 6.05 5.85
C TYR A 21 2.36 6.62 5.74
N PHE A 22 2.10 7.28 4.63
CA PHE A 22 0.80 7.83 4.30
C PHE A 22 0.16 7.05 3.16
N VAL A 23 -1.16 7.09 3.10
CA VAL A 23 -1.92 6.55 1.98
C VAL A 23 -2.46 7.69 1.12
N ASP A 24 -2.52 7.43 -0.19
CA ASP A 24 -3.17 8.34 -1.12
C ASP A 24 -4.70 8.32 -0.94
N GLU A 25 -5.34 9.45 -1.23
CA GLU A 25 -6.79 9.60 -1.10
C GLU A 25 -7.57 8.63 -1.99
N GLN A 26 -7.06 8.27 -3.18
CA GLN A 26 -7.73 7.30 -4.03
C GLN A 26 -7.71 5.90 -3.42
N PHE A 27 -6.68 5.57 -2.65
CA PHE A 27 -6.64 4.30 -1.91
C PHE A 27 -7.70 4.29 -0.80
N VAL A 28 -7.85 5.39 -0.05
CA VAL A 28 -8.89 5.51 0.99
C VAL A 28 -10.29 5.34 0.39
N LYS A 29 -10.54 5.88 -0.80
CA LYS A 29 -11.83 5.76 -1.53
C LYS A 29 -12.18 4.32 -1.93
N LEU A 30 -11.26 3.36 -1.83
CA LEU A 30 -11.55 1.94 -2.07
C LEU A 30 -12.31 1.27 -0.92
N PHE A 31 -12.40 1.93 0.24
CA PHE A 31 -13.02 1.40 1.45
C PHE A 31 -14.35 2.07 1.73
N GLU A 32 -15.30 1.30 2.24
CA GLU A 32 -16.50 1.85 2.87
C GLU A 32 -16.20 2.15 4.35
N GLU A 33 -16.71 3.26 4.89
CA GLU A 33 -16.47 3.65 6.30
C GLU A 33 -16.96 2.61 7.31
N LYS A 34 -17.91 1.76 6.93
CA LYS A 34 -18.44 0.67 7.76
C LYS A 34 -17.48 -0.51 7.90
N GLU A 35 -16.46 -0.63 7.03
CA GLU A 35 -15.52 -1.76 7.05
C GLU A 35 -14.63 -1.70 8.30
N ASP A 36 -14.34 -2.85 8.91
CA ASP A 36 -13.44 -2.94 10.07
C ASP A 36 -12.01 -2.46 9.74
N ARG A 37 -11.69 -2.45 8.44
CA ARG A 37 -10.41 -2.03 7.87
C ARG A 37 -10.35 -0.55 7.51
N TYR A 38 -11.45 0.19 7.68
CA TYR A 38 -11.44 1.64 7.55
C TYR A 38 -10.69 2.25 8.74
N GLN A 39 -9.36 2.18 8.65
CA GLN A 39 -8.43 2.53 9.72
C GLN A 39 -7.67 3.82 9.42
N PHE A 40 -8.29 4.71 8.66
CA PHE A 40 -7.69 5.94 8.14
C PHE A 40 -8.05 7.15 8.98
N TRP A 41 -7.14 8.12 9.02
CA TRP A 41 -7.33 9.38 9.74
C TRP A 41 -6.39 10.45 9.20
N LYS A 42 -6.68 11.73 9.49
CA LYS A 42 -5.81 12.86 9.18
C LYS A 42 -5.17 13.42 10.44
N ARG A 43 -3.92 13.84 10.32
CA ARG A 43 -3.12 14.47 11.39
C ARG A 43 -3.44 15.96 11.51
N THR A 44 -4.70 16.30 11.78
CA THR A 44 -5.21 17.67 11.67
C THR A 44 -4.60 18.65 12.66
N ASN A 45 -3.98 18.18 13.75
CA ASN A 45 -3.29 19.04 14.71
C ASN A 45 -1.83 19.31 14.34
N ASN A 46 -1.29 18.66 13.30
CA ASN A 46 0.06 18.92 12.83
C ASN A 46 0.14 20.29 12.15
N ALA A 47 1.08 21.13 12.60
CA ALA A 47 1.31 22.44 12.00
C ALA A 47 1.91 22.34 10.59
N ASN A 48 2.58 21.24 10.25
CA ASN A 48 3.10 21.02 8.91
C ASN A 48 1.96 20.62 7.96
N THR A 49 1.65 21.50 7.01
CA THR A 49 0.60 21.30 5.99
C THR A 49 0.90 20.14 5.05
N GLU A 50 2.18 19.82 4.83
CA GLU A 50 2.55 18.64 4.04
C GLU A 50 2.15 17.34 4.75
N ILE A 51 2.01 17.35 6.07
CA ILE A 51 1.66 16.17 6.87
C ILE A 51 0.16 16.14 7.19
N ASN A 52 -0.42 17.27 7.62
CA ASN A 52 -1.82 17.30 8.10
C ASN A 52 -2.85 17.05 6.98
N THR A 53 -2.45 17.23 5.73
CA THR A 53 -3.30 17.01 4.55
C THR A 53 -3.37 15.54 4.15
N LYS A 54 -2.37 14.73 4.53
CA LYS A 54 -2.24 13.32 4.15
C LYS A 54 -3.07 12.41 5.04
N TRP A 55 -3.36 11.22 4.51
CA TRP A 55 -4.04 10.16 5.25
C TRP A 55 -3.02 9.26 5.93
N ALA A 56 -3.11 9.18 7.25
CA ALA A 56 -2.43 8.17 8.05
C ALA A 56 -3.35 6.97 8.27
N PHE A 57 -2.80 5.86 8.75
CA PHE A 57 -3.54 4.66 9.08
C PHE A 57 -2.96 3.97 10.32
N TYR A 58 -3.75 3.14 11.01
CA TYR A 58 -3.37 2.56 12.30
C TYR A 58 -3.31 1.02 12.32
N LYS A 59 -3.12 0.38 11.16
CA LYS A 59 -2.99 -1.08 11.04
C LYS A 59 -1.92 -1.70 11.95
N TYR A 60 -0.81 -0.98 12.16
CA TYR A 60 0.30 -1.38 13.04
C TYR A 60 0.37 -0.53 14.32
N LYS A 61 -0.80 -0.16 14.87
CA LYS A 61 -0.91 0.52 16.16
C LYS A 61 -0.48 -0.41 17.27
N HIS A 62 0.42 0.04 18.13
CA HIS A 62 0.79 -0.65 19.35
C HIS A 62 0.67 0.32 20.53
N TYR A 63 0.18 -0.19 21.66
CA TYR A 63 -0.01 0.64 22.85
C TYR A 63 1.26 0.82 23.66
N GLY A 64 2.41 0.24 23.31
CA GLY A 64 3.59 0.46 24.14
C GLY A 64 3.53 -0.28 25.48
N GLU A 65 4.46 0.03 26.37
CA GLU A 65 4.43 -0.36 27.78
C GLU A 65 3.25 0.28 28.54
N ASP A 66 2.77 -0.42 29.57
CA ASP A 66 1.69 0.01 30.48
C ASP A 66 0.46 0.60 29.76
N GLY A 67 0.06 -0.03 28.66
CA GLY A 67 -1.15 0.33 27.90
C GLY A 67 -1.09 1.71 27.24
N GLY A 68 0.10 2.27 27.01
CA GLY A 68 0.29 3.55 26.33
C GLY A 68 0.58 4.71 27.24
N SER A 69 0.77 4.44 28.53
CA SER A 69 1.14 5.46 29.50
C SER A 69 2.64 5.79 29.48
N VAL A 70 3.49 4.90 28.97
CA VAL A 70 4.94 5.16 28.81
C VAL A 70 5.22 5.84 27.48
N ILE A 71 5.60 7.11 27.55
CA ILE A 71 6.12 7.89 26.42
C ILE A 71 7.45 7.30 25.95
N GLN A 72 7.66 7.20 24.62
CA GLN A 72 8.87 6.63 24.01
C GLN A 72 9.15 5.16 24.37
N SER A 73 8.11 4.36 24.64
CA SER A 73 8.27 2.93 24.87
C SER A 73 9.07 2.24 23.76
N ALA A 74 9.95 1.32 24.16
CA ALA A 74 10.85 0.60 23.25
C ALA A 74 10.15 -0.56 22.52
N THR A 75 8.88 -0.84 22.81
CA THR A 75 8.14 -1.92 22.16
C THR A 75 7.75 -1.57 20.72
N ARG A 76 7.73 -2.60 19.88
CA ARG A 76 7.47 -2.52 18.44
C ARG A 76 6.33 -3.49 18.09
N PRO A 77 5.54 -3.22 17.05
CA PRO A 77 4.48 -4.14 16.64
C PRO A 77 5.10 -5.42 16.08
N GLU A 78 4.38 -6.52 16.24
CA GLU A 78 4.69 -7.73 15.49
C GLU A 78 4.30 -7.54 14.03
N VAL A 79 5.18 -7.93 13.12
CA VAL A 79 4.93 -7.85 11.67
C VAL A 79 4.47 -9.22 11.19
N CYS A 80 3.23 -9.29 10.71
CA CYS A 80 2.69 -10.51 10.12
C CYS A 80 3.35 -10.77 8.76
N LEU A 81 3.96 -11.95 8.61
CA LEU A 81 4.62 -12.36 7.36
C LEU A 81 3.69 -13.13 6.42
N MET A 82 2.72 -13.86 6.96
CA MET A 82 1.67 -14.57 6.21
C MET A 82 0.43 -14.76 7.09
N ARG A 83 -0.74 -14.80 6.45
CA ARG A 83 -2.02 -14.97 7.17
C ARG A 83 -3.12 -15.60 6.32
N GLY A 84 -4.14 -16.16 6.98
CA GLY A 84 -5.20 -16.92 6.30
C GLY A 84 -6.01 -16.11 5.27
N ALA A 85 -6.13 -14.79 5.43
CA ALA A 85 -6.81 -13.95 4.44
C ALA A 85 -6.01 -13.80 3.14
N GLU A 86 -4.67 -13.82 3.19
CA GLU A 86 -3.85 -13.91 1.98
C GLU A 86 -4.10 -15.23 1.25
N MET A 87 -4.22 -16.34 1.99
CA MET A 87 -4.53 -17.65 1.41
C MET A 87 -5.90 -17.65 0.71
N LEU A 88 -6.92 -17.04 1.30
CA LEU A 88 -8.24 -16.87 0.66
C LEU A 88 -8.13 -16.12 -0.67
N LEU A 89 -7.34 -15.04 -0.71
CA LEU A 89 -7.15 -14.23 -1.91
C LEU A 89 -6.34 -14.95 -2.99
N ILE A 90 -5.30 -15.72 -2.62
CA ILE A 90 -4.55 -16.57 -3.55
C ILE A 90 -5.47 -17.65 -4.15
N MET A 91 -6.29 -18.30 -3.31
CA MET A 91 -7.25 -19.31 -3.79
C MET A 91 -8.32 -18.69 -4.70
N ALA A 92 -8.85 -17.51 -4.34
CA ALA A 92 -9.83 -16.80 -5.16
C ALA A 92 -9.27 -16.45 -6.54
N GLU A 93 -8.05 -15.90 -6.58
CA GLU A 93 -7.36 -15.57 -7.82
C GLU A 93 -7.13 -16.82 -8.67
N ALA A 94 -6.60 -17.90 -8.08
CA ALA A 94 -6.35 -19.15 -8.79
C ALA A 94 -7.64 -19.78 -9.34
N ALA A 95 -8.73 -19.74 -8.59
CA ALA A 95 -10.03 -20.21 -9.06
C ALA A 95 -10.55 -19.37 -10.24
N ALA A 96 -10.45 -18.03 -10.16
CA ALA A 96 -10.87 -17.14 -11.23
C ALA A 96 -10.07 -17.39 -12.52
N GLN A 97 -8.74 -17.53 -12.41
CA GLN A 97 -7.85 -17.83 -13.53
C GLN A 97 -8.14 -19.19 -14.20
N LYS A 98 -8.67 -20.16 -13.43
CA LYS A 98 -9.11 -21.47 -13.95
C LYS A 98 -10.52 -21.46 -14.55
N GLY A 99 -11.20 -20.30 -14.55
CA GLY A 99 -12.59 -20.20 -15.00
C GLY A 99 -13.63 -20.65 -13.96
N ASN A 100 -13.21 -20.96 -12.73
CA ASN A 100 -14.10 -21.34 -11.62
C ASN A 100 -14.67 -20.09 -10.92
N SER A 101 -15.37 -19.23 -11.65
CA SER A 101 -15.82 -17.92 -11.13
C SER A 101 -16.70 -18.02 -9.89
N GLY A 102 -17.54 -19.06 -9.78
CA GLY A 102 -18.39 -19.26 -8.60
C GLY A 102 -17.60 -19.57 -7.32
N GLU A 103 -16.51 -20.34 -7.43
CA GLU A 103 -15.61 -20.61 -6.32
C GLU A 103 -14.81 -19.36 -5.92
N ALA A 104 -14.28 -18.66 -6.92
CA ALA A 104 -13.55 -17.41 -6.71
C ALA A 104 -14.39 -16.36 -5.98
N LEU A 105 -15.63 -16.16 -6.44
CA LEU A 105 -16.56 -15.20 -5.84
C LEU A 105 -16.92 -15.60 -4.40
N ASN A 106 -17.10 -16.89 -4.12
CA ASN A 106 -17.37 -17.37 -2.76
C ASN A 106 -16.18 -17.07 -1.82
N LEU A 107 -14.96 -17.36 -2.26
CA LEU A 107 -13.73 -17.11 -1.49
C LEU A 107 -13.50 -15.61 -1.23
N LEU A 108 -13.72 -14.77 -2.23
CA LEU A 108 -13.63 -13.31 -2.11
C LEU A 108 -14.69 -12.77 -1.15
N ASN A 109 -15.96 -13.15 -1.34
CA ASN A 109 -17.06 -12.69 -0.51
C ASN A 109 -16.93 -13.17 0.93
N ARG A 110 -16.36 -14.36 1.17
CA ARG A 110 -16.04 -14.84 2.53
C ARG A 110 -15.11 -13.88 3.26
N LEU A 111 -14.09 -13.33 2.59
CA LEU A 111 -13.19 -12.34 3.18
C LEU A 111 -13.93 -11.00 3.40
N GLN A 112 -14.64 -10.51 2.39
CA GLN A 112 -15.34 -9.22 2.46
C GLN A 112 -16.38 -9.17 3.58
N VAL A 113 -17.20 -10.23 3.72
CA VAL A 113 -18.16 -10.36 4.82
C VAL A 113 -17.46 -10.36 6.19
N ALA A 114 -16.32 -11.03 6.31
CA ALA A 114 -15.52 -11.05 7.54
C ALA A 114 -14.81 -9.71 7.86
N ARG A 115 -15.00 -8.68 7.02
CA ARG A 115 -14.50 -7.31 7.21
C ARG A 115 -15.62 -6.28 7.22
N ASN A 116 -16.87 -6.72 7.22
CA ASN A 116 -18.05 -5.87 7.06
C ASN A 116 -18.05 -5.04 5.75
N ALA A 117 -17.38 -5.53 4.71
CA ALA A 117 -17.38 -4.94 3.37
C ALA A 117 -18.57 -5.43 2.54
N THR A 118 -19.03 -4.60 1.60
CA THR A 118 -20.04 -5.01 0.62
C THR A 118 -19.49 -6.13 -0.26
N PRO A 119 -20.16 -7.31 -0.31
CA PRO A 119 -19.71 -8.41 -1.14
C PRO A 119 -19.73 -8.06 -2.64
N THR A 120 -18.73 -8.55 -3.35
CA THR A 120 -18.61 -8.42 -4.79
C THR A 120 -19.73 -9.18 -5.49
N THR A 121 -20.22 -8.63 -6.61
CA THR A 121 -21.29 -9.24 -7.43
C THR A 121 -20.88 -9.56 -8.86
N ASN A 122 -19.68 -9.15 -9.29
CA ASN A 122 -19.15 -9.49 -10.61
C ASN A 122 -18.99 -11.01 -10.73
N ALA A 123 -19.67 -11.59 -11.72
CA ALA A 123 -19.86 -13.03 -11.82
C ALA A 123 -18.70 -13.81 -12.46
N GLY A 124 -17.62 -13.13 -12.89
CA GLY A 124 -16.45 -13.76 -13.50
C GLY A 124 -15.65 -12.85 -14.43
N GLY A 125 -14.71 -13.47 -15.15
CA GLY A 125 -13.87 -12.81 -16.14
C GLY A 125 -12.90 -11.79 -15.54
N GLU A 126 -12.48 -10.84 -16.36
CA GLU A 126 -11.53 -9.79 -15.97
C GLU A 126 -12.06 -8.92 -14.83
N ALA A 127 -13.37 -8.63 -14.82
CA ALA A 127 -13.98 -7.83 -13.75
C ALA A 127 -13.80 -8.48 -12.37
N LEU A 128 -14.04 -9.80 -12.25
CA LEU A 128 -13.81 -10.52 -11.00
C LEU A 128 -12.32 -10.56 -10.61
N LEU A 129 -11.41 -10.68 -11.59
CA LEU A 129 -9.98 -10.63 -11.30
C LEU A 129 -9.56 -9.26 -10.76
N GLU A 130 -10.03 -8.16 -11.35
CA GLU A 130 -9.74 -6.82 -10.85
C GLU A 130 -10.31 -6.59 -9.44
N ASP A 131 -11.51 -7.09 -9.14
CA ASP A 131 -12.06 -7.04 -7.78
C ASP A 131 -11.17 -7.79 -6.78
N ILE A 132 -10.66 -8.97 -7.15
CA ILE A 132 -9.71 -9.74 -6.33
C ILE A 132 -8.43 -8.93 -6.11
N TYR A 133 -7.88 -8.29 -7.14
CA TYR A 133 -6.67 -7.48 -7.02
C TYR A 133 -6.87 -6.22 -6.16
N VAL A 134 -8.03 -5.57 -6.27
CA VAL A 134 -8.40 -4.44 -5.40
C VAL A 134 -8.52 -4.92 -3.95
N GLU A 135 -9.20 -6.04 -3.71
CA GLU A 135 -9.34 -6.60 -2.36
C GLU A 135 -7.98 -7.01 -1.77
N ARG A 136 -7.07 -7.59 -2.57
CA ARG A 136 -5.68 -7.85 -2.17
C ARG A 136 -4.98 -6.59 -1.70
N ARG A 137 -5.08 -5.49 -2.46
CA ARG A 137 -4.47 -4.20 -2.07
C ARG A 137 -5.06 -3.63 -0.78
N LYS A 138 -6.40 -3.71 -0.62
CA LYS A 138 -7.09 -3.25 0.60
C LYS A 138 -6.64 -4.03 1.82
N GLU A 139 -6.62 -5.34 1.70
CA GLU A 139 -6.40 -6.26 2.80
C GLU A 139 -4.91 -6.29 3.23
N LEU A 140 -3.97 -6.25 2.28
CA LEU A 140 -2.53 -6.48 2.51
C LEU A 140 -1.68 -5.20 2.50
N ILE A 141 -2.28 -4.02 2.69
CA ILE A 141 -1.53 -2.76 2.79
C ILE A 141 -0.40 -2.87 3.83
N CYS A 142 0.81 -2.45 3.42
CA CYS A 142 2.04 -2.45 4.22
C CYS A 142 2.51 -3.82 4.75
N GLU A 143 2.03 -4.94 4.21
CA GLU A 143 2.52 -6.29 4.56
C GLU A 143 3.70 -6.74 3.66
N GLY A 144 3.97 -6.01 2.56
CA GLY A 144 5.11 -6.23 1.68
C GLY A 144 4.80 -7.05 0.42
N GLN A 145 3.71 -7.83 0.38
CA GLN A 145 3.38 -8.69 -0.76
C GLN A 145 2.50 -8.00 -1.81
N ALA A 146 1.60 -7.12 -1.39
CA ALA A 146 0.65 -6.47 -2.29
C ALA A 146 1.16 -5.14 -2.87
N GLY A 147 0.62 -4.77 -4.03
CA GLY A 147 1.00 -3.54 -4.73
C GLY A 147 2.20 -3.77 -5.65
N PHE A 148 3.42 -3.55 -5.16
CA PHE A 148 4.62 -3.58 -6.01
C PHE A 148 4.82 -4.93 -6.74
N TYR A 149 4.80 -6.05 -6.02
CA TYR A 149 4.94 -7.38 -6.63
C TYR A 149 3.72 -7.77 -7.49
N ASP A 150 2.51 -7.32 -7.11
CA ASP A 150 1.32 -7.53 -7.93
C ASP A 150 1.44 -6.78 -9.28
N LEU A 151 1.97 -5.56 -9.30
CA LEU A 151 2.21 -4.82 -10.55
C LEU A 151 3.17 -5.57 -11.48
N VAL A 152 4.28 -6.10 -10.93
CA VAL A 152 5.27 -6.85 -11.71
C VAL A 152 4.67 -8.14 -12.28
N ARG A 153 4.08 -9.00 -11.43
CA ARG A 153 3.58 -10.31 -11.88
C ARG A 153 2.36 -10.21 -12.81
N LEU A 154 1.56 -9.15 -12.66
CA LEU A 154 0.38 -8.91 -13.51
C LEU A 154 0.72 -8.06 -14.74
N GLN A 155 1.98 -7.64 -14.90
CA GLN A 155 2.44 -6.72 -15.94
C GLN A 155 1.56 -5.46 -16.04
N LYS A 156 1.26 -4.87 -14.88
CA LYS A 156 0.47 -3.64 -14.77
C LYS A 156 1.39 -2.44 -14.55
N ARG A 157 1.01 -1.29 -15.11
CA ARG A 157 1.67 -0.02 -14.84
C ARG A 157 1.35 0.51 -13.44
N LEU A 158 2.32 1.17 -12.82
CA LEU A 158 2.09 2.01 -11.64
C LEU A 158 1.49 3.34 -12.10
N VAL A 159 0.46 3.80 -11.38
CA VAL A 159 -0.07 5.15 -11.49
C VAL A 159 -0.08 5.79 -10.10
N ARG A 160 0.48 6.97 -9.99
CA ARG A 160 0.42 7.80 -8.78
C ARG A 160 -0.15 9.17 -9.12
N ILE A 161 -1.01 9.68 -8.26
CA ILE A 161 -1.56 11.04 -8.36
C ILE A 161 -0.84 11.89 -7.33
N GLY A 162 -0.17 12.93 -7.81
CA GLY A 162 0.56 13.89 -7.01
C GLY A 162 -0.38 14.83 -6.25
N GLU A 163 0.15 15.47 -5.24
CA GLU A 163 -0.55 16.53 -4.54
C GLU A 163 -0.85 17.72 -5.46
N SER A 164 -2.02 18.33 -5.27
CA SER A 164 -2.46 19.53 -5.99
C SER A 164 -3.38 20.36 -5.10
N THR A 165 -3.76 21.56 -5.54
CA THR A 165 -4.74 22.39 -4.81
C THR A 165 -6.07 21.68 -4.57
N THR A 166 -6.47 20.78 -5.47
CA THR A 166 -7.74 20.03 -5.37
C THR A 166 -7.56 18.63 -4.78
N ASN A 167 -6.32 18.12 -4.71
CA ASN A 167 -5.96 16.89 -4.03
C ASN A 167 -4.75 17.12 -3.10
N PRO A 168 -4.92 17.82 -1.97
CA PRO A 168 -3.80 18.08 -1.06
C PRO A 168 -3.28 16.80 -0.39
N ALA A 169 -4.08 15.72 -0.39
CA ALA A 169 -3.70 14.42 0.15
C ALA A 169 -2.89 13.54 -0.83
N GLY A 170 -2.65 14.00 -2.06
CA GLY A 170 -1.90 13.25 -3.08
C GLY A 170 -0.43 13.02 -2.72
N HIS A 171 0.27 12.25 -3.55
CA HIS A 171 1.67 11.91 -3.33
C HIS A 171 2.60 13.14 -3.37
N TYR A 172 3.61 13.14 -2.50
CA TYR A 172 4.60 14.22 -2.42
C TYR A 172 5.35 14.44 -3.72
N VAL A 173 5.55 15.71 -4.09
CA VAL A 173 6.36 16.14 -5.25
C VAL A 173 7.71 15.41 -5.32
N TRP A 174 8.37 15.25 -4.16
CA TRP A 174 9.70 14.65 -4.06
C TRP A 174 9.78 13.20 -4.53
N GLY A 175 8.70 12.43 -4.39
CA GLY A 175 8.61 11.07 -4.94
C GLY A 175 8.12 11.06 -6.39
N MET A 176 7.24 12.00 -6.74
CA MET A 176 6.63 12.08 -8.06
C MET A 176 7.62 12.48 -9.16
N GLN A 177 8.63 13.30 -8.86
CA GLN A 177 9.65 13.74 -9.82
C GLN A 177 10.45 12.60 -10.49
N TYR A 178 10.44 11.41 -9.90
CA TYR A 178 11.11 10.23 -10.44
C TYR A 178 10.21 9.36 -11.32
N LEU A 179 8.97 9.78 -11.58
CA LEU A 179 8.00 9.03 -12.36
C LEU A 179 7.83 9.62 -13.76
N ASN A 180 7.52 8.77 -14.74
CA ASN A 180 7.33 9.19 -16.12
C ASN A 180 6.06 10.06 -16.24
N GLY A 181 6.16 11.12 -17.04
CA GLY A 181 5.04 12.01 -17.35
C GLY A 181 4.65 12.98 -16.24
N TYR A 182 5.32 12.97 -15.09
CA TYR A 182 5.02 13.88 -14.00
C TYR A 182 5.37 15.33 -14.34
N ASN A 183 4.41 16.23 -14.11
CA ASN A 183 4.60 17.67 -14.18
C ASN A 183 3.88 18.34 -12.98
N ALA A 184 4.64 19.03 -12.13
CA ALA A 184 4.11 19.69 -10.94
C ALA A 184 3.15 20.85 -11.24
N LEU A 185 3.16 21.38 -12.47
CA LEU A 185 2.29 22.48 -12.89
C LEU A 185 0.92 22.00 -13.39
N ASP A 186 0.72 20.70 -13.56
CA ASP A 186 -0.56 20.18 -14.02
C ASP A 186 -1.64 20.35 -12.93
N PRO A 187 -2.91 20.63 -13.28
CA PRO A 187 -3.99 20.70 -12.30
C PRO A 187 -4.21 19.40 -11.51
N GLN A 188 -3.87 18.27 -12.14
CA GLN A 188 -3.86 16.92 -11.56
C GLN A 188 -2.55 16.23 -11.94
N PRO A 189 -1.45 16.46 -11.22
CA PRO A 189 -0.16 15.86 -11.54
C PRO A 189 -0.24 14.34 -11.44
N ILE A 190 0.15 13.63 -12.50
CA ILE A 190 0.17 12.17 -12.53
C ILE A 190 1.57 11.71 -12.92
N GLY A 191 2.06 10.68 -12.23
CA GLY A 191 3.32 10.03 -12.52
C GLY A 191 3.11 8.53 -12.70
N THR A 192 3.85 7.95 -13.64
CA THR A 192 3.69 6.53 -14.00
C THR A 192 5.02 5.79 -14.03
N LEU A 193 4.95 4.47 -13.83
CA LEU A 193 5.96 3.51 -14.29
C LEU A 193 5.21 2.52 -15.17
N GLU A 194 5.71 2.28 -16.37
CA GLU A 194 5.07 1.33 -17.26
C GLU A 194 5.27 -0.11 -16.76
N SER A 195 4.49 -1.06 -17.26
CA SER A 195 4.69 -2.49 -16.91
C SER A 195 6.14 -2.91 -17.18
N ASN A 196 6.75 -3.66 -16.26
CA ASN A 196 8.15 -4.12 -16.32
C ASN A 196 9.22 -3.00 -16.36
N ASP A 197 8.87 -1.74 -16.10
CA ASP A 197 9.87 -0.66 -15.98
C ASP A 197 11.07 -1.07 -15.10
N TYR A 198 12.29 -0.77 -15.56
CA TYR A 198 13.53 -1.18 -14.89
C TYR A 198 13.59 -0.78 -13.40
N ARG A 199 12.88 0.30 -13.00
CA ARG A 199 12.79 0.76 -11.60
C ARG A 199 12.01 -0.19 -10.69
N PHE A 200 11.36 -1.23 -11.22
CA PHE A 200 10.80 -2.32 -10.43
C PHE A 200 11.85 -3.32 -9.93
N PHE A 201 13.08 -3.28 -10.46
CA PHE A 201 14.12 -4.24 -10.14
C PHE A 201 15.31 -3.54 -9.47
N CYS A 202 15.66 -3.99 -8.25
CA CYS A 202 16.82 -3.46 -7.56
C CYS A 202 18.09 -3.77 -8.32
N GLN A 203 19.01 -2.81 -8.39
CA GLN A 203 20.35 -3.04 -8.93
C GLN A 203 21.10 -4.01 -8.01
N ILE A 204 21.92 -4.88 -8.60
CA ILE A 204 22.89 -5.69 -7.87
C ILE A 204 23.78 -4.72 -7.08
N PRO A 205 23.93 -4.89 -5.75
CA PRO A 205 24.75 -4.00 -4.95
C PRO A 205 26.17 -3.92 -5.50
N GLN A 206 26.74 -2.71 -5.60
CA GLN A 206 28.09 -2.53 -6.14
C GLN A 206 29.14 -3.38 -5.40
N MET A 207 28.97 -3.55 -4.09
CA MET A 207 29.85 -4.39 -3.28
C MET A 207 29.78 -5.88 -3.63
N GLU A 208 28.65 -6.36 -4.15
CA GLU A 208 28.53 -7.73 -4.65
C GLU A 208 29.37 -7.88 -5.92
N ILE A 209 29.25 -6.95 -6.87
CA ILE A 209 30.05 -6.95 -8.11
C ILE A 209 31.56 -6.82 -7.83
N LEU A 210 31.96 -5.98 -6.88
CA LEU A 210 33.37 -5.74 -6.58
C LEU A 210 34.06 -6.91 -5.85
N ASN A 211 33.31 -7.71 -5.09
CA ASN A 211 33.88 -8.78 -4.25
C ASN A 211 33.64 -10.18 -4.80
N ASN A 212 32.85 -10.32 -5.87
CA ASN A 212 32.49 -11.61 -6.46
C ASN A 212 33.04 -11.72 -7.89
N ASP A 213 34.15 -12.46 -8.04
CA ASP A 213 34.84 -12.69 -9.32
C ASP A 213 33.97 -13.44 -10.37
N ALA A 214 32.79 -13.95 -9.99
CA ALA A 214 31.88 -14.65 -10.90
C ALA A 214 30.87 -13.74 -11.62
N ILE A 215 30.77 -12.47 -11.22
CA ILE A 215 29.87 -11.49 -11.84
C ILE A 215 30.63 -10.21 -12.18
N SER A 216 30.04 -9.40 -13.04
CA SER A 216 30.61 -8.12 -13.45
C SER A 216 29.50 -7.09 -13.73
N GLU A 217 29.90 -5.88 -14.12
CA GLU A 217 28.95 -4.84 -14.54
C GLU A 217 28.05 -5.28 -15.71
N SER A 218 28.45 -6.27 -16.53
CA SER A 218 27.58 -6.78 -17.59
C SER A 218 26.41 -7.61 -17.07
N ASP A 219 26.48 -8.09 -15.83
CA ASP A 219 25.42 -8.88 -15.19
C ASP A 219 24.42 -7.98 -14.44
N GLN A 220 24.65 -6.67 -14.41
CA GLN A 220 23.80 -5.70 -13.74
C GLN A 220 22.40 -5.63 -14.36
N ASN A 221 21.40 -5.38 -13.52
CA ASN A 221 20.04 -5.12 -13.98
C ASN A 221 19.98 -3.85 -14.86
N PRO A 222 19.03 -3.74 -15.80
CA PRO A 222 18.94 -2.57 -16.67
C PRO A 222 18.81 -1.24 -15.90
N TRP A 223 19.41 -0.18 -16.45
CA TRP A 223 19.32 1.19 -15.92
C TRP A 223 18.28 2.07 -16.64
N SER A 224 17.59 1.49 -17.64
CA SER A 224 16.57 2.18 -18.43
C SER A 224 15.69 1.16 -19.15
N GLY A 225 14.46 1.57 -19.51
CA GLY A 225 13.56 0.77 -20.33
C GLY A 225 12.48 0.01 -19.55
N GLN A 226 11.79 -0.88 -20.27
CA GLN A 226 10.80 -1.85 -19.78
C GLN A 226 11.32 -3.25 -20.05
#